data_AF-A0A821UE36-F1
#
_entry.id   AF-A0A821UE36-F1
#
_cell.length_a   1.000
_cell.length_b   1.000
_cell.length_c   1.000
_cell.angle_alpha   90.00
_cell.angle_beta   90.00
_cell.angle_gamma   90.00
#
_symmetry.space_group_name_H-M   'P 1'
#
loop_
_entity.id
_entity.type
_entity.pdbx_description
1 polymer ?
#
loop_
_entity_poly.entity_id
_entity_poly.type
_entity_poly.pdbx_seq_one_letter_code
_entity_poly.pdbx_strand_id
1 'polypeptide(L)'
;VPTPRNKWISAKRYVESDIVFIIYTGAPFYQTRALATRDTWLSRVTHKYFFSSTPYPSLPVTVIEGAGENYMSNMKKLYKGLKIAYKEHNQTAKFYFLAGCDTFVNVPHLLKRLDEFNHTKALVIGGHPFNYPCFRKKTQTIEGVQYPSGGAGFFLSATLMEMMYPKIEQFFQDEWPTEKSPYND
;
A
#
# COMPACT_ATOMS: atom_id res chain seq x y z
N VAL A 1 -17.88 -7.13 -14.65
CA VAL A 1 -19.09 -6.28 -14.71
C VAL A 1 -18.71 -4.86 -14.32
N PRO A 2 -18.92 -3.85 -15.18
CA PRO A 2 -18.67 -2.45 -14.82
C PRO A 2 -19.51 -2.03 -13.62
N THR A 3 -18.98 -1.15 -12.77
CA THR A 3 -19.76 -0.54 -11.69
C THR A 3 -20.98 0.19 -12.27
N PRO A 4 -22.21 -0.08 -11.80
CA PRO A 4 -23.40 0.64 -12.24
C PRO A 4 -23.25 2.15 -11.99
N ARG A 5 -23.42 2.97 -13.04
CA ARG A 5 -23.17 4.43 -12.97
C ARG A 5 -24.38 5.25 -12.50
N ASN A 6 -25.59 4.71 -12.56
CA ASN A 6 -26.81 5.43 -12.22
C ASN A 6 -27.34 5.01 -10.84
N LYS A 7 -27.65 5.99 -9.98
CA LYS A 7 -28.21 5.85 -8.60
C LYS A 7 -27.25 5.38 -7.49
N TRP A 8 -25.95 5.26 -7.76
CA TRP A 8 -24.94 4.97 -6.73
C TRP A 8 -24.18 6.22 -6.30
N ILE A 9 -23.56 6.16 -5.12
CA ILE A 9 -22.63 7.18 -4.62
C ILE A 9 -21.60 7.50 -5.72
N SER A 10 -21.59 8.73 -6.20
CA SER A 10 -20.65 9.20 -7.22
C SER A 10 -19.59 10.12 -6.61
N ALA A 11 -18.33 9.75 -6.82
CA ALA A 11 -17.20 10.64 -6.60
C ALA A 11 -17.25 11.78 -7.62
N LYS A 12 -16.86 12.99 -7.19
CA LYS A 12 -16.90 14.19 -8.01
C LYS A 12 -15.53 14.60 -8.53
N ARG A 13 -14.47 14.31 -7.77
CA ARG A 13 -13.11 14.84 -8.02
C ARG A 13 -12.16 13.83 -8.60
N TYR A 14 -12.32 12.56 -8.23
CA TYR A 14 -11.36 11.51 -8.53
C TYR A 14 -12.04 10.30 -9.15
N VAL A 15 -11.29 9.61 -10.01
CA VAL A 15 -11.66 8.33 -10.62
C VAL A 15 -10.67 7.24 -10.19
N GLU A 16 -10.99 5.97 -10.42
CA GLU A 16 -10.15 4.86 -9.93
C GLU A 16 -8.72 4.90 -10.50
N SER A 17 -8.55 5.35 -11.75
CA SER A 17 -7.23 5.51 -12.37
C SER A 17 -6.42 6.70 -11.83
N ASP A 18 -6.99 7.53 -10.95
CA ASP A 18 -6.20 8.51 -10.19
C ASP A 18 -5.45 7.87 -9.01
N ILE A 19 -5.69 6.57 -8.75
CA ILE A 19 -5.18 5.85 -7.59
C ILE A 19 -4.33 4.68 -8.04
N VAL A 20 -3.17 4.52 -7.43
CA VAL A 20 -2.37 3.29 -7.55
C VAL A 20 -2.70 2.36 -6.39
N PHE A 21 -3.30 1.22 -6.69
CA PHE A 21 -3.68 0.20 -5.71
C PHE A 21 -2.53 -0.78 -5.49
N ILE A 22 -1.91 -0.71 -4.32
CA ILE A 22 -0.75 -1.50 -3.93
C ILE A 22 -1.18 -2.58 -2.95
N ILE A 23 -1.15 -3.82 -3.40
CA ILE A 23 -1.40 -5.00 -2.57
C ILE A 23 -0.07 -5.67 -2.25
N TYR A 24 0.28 -5.77 -0.97
CA TYR A 24 1.41 -6.59 -0.53
C TYR A 24 0.90 -7.94 -0.05
N THR A 25 1.61 -8.99 -0.45
CA THR A 25 1.21 -10.38 -0.17
C THR A 25 2.42 -11.30 -0.06
N GLY A 26 2.18 -12.56 0.32
CA GLY A 26 3.19 -13.60 0.39
C GLY A 26 2.74 -14.89 -0.28
N ALA A 27 3.70 -15.68 -0.73
CA ALA A 27 3.45 -16.96 -1.43
C ALA A 27 2.44 -17.88 -0.73
N PRO A 28 2.46 -18.03 0.61
CA PRO A 28 1.45 -18.85 1.31
C PRO A 28 0.01 -18.37 1.16
N PHE A 29 -0.21 -17.10 0.76
CA PHE A 29 -1.52 -16.46 0.70
C PHE A 29 -2.06 -16.26 -0.71
N TYR A 30 -1.33 -16.68 -1.75
CA TYR A 30 -1.78 -16.45 -3.12
C TYR A 30 -3.13 -17.10 -3.38
N GLN A 31 -3.25 -18.39 -3.10
CA GLN A 31 -4.47 -19.16 -3.39
C GLN A 31 -5.63 -18.81 -2.45
N THR A 32 -5.32 -18.53 -1.18
CA THR A 32 -6.34 -18.35 -0.14
C THR A 32 -6.84 -16.92 0.01
N ARG A 33 -6.06 -15.91 -0.44
CA ARG A 33 -6.38 -14.49 -0.24
C ARG A 33 -6.18 -13.65 -1.51
N ALA A 34 -4.98 -13.68 -2.11
CA ALA A 34 -4.64 -12.75 -3.18
C ALA A 34 -5.45 -12.98 -4.46
N LEU A 35 -5.73 -14.24 -4.84
CA LEU A 35 -6.62 -14.54 -5.97
C LEU A 35 -8.03 -13.99 -5.76
N ALA A 36 -8.59 -14.10 -4.55
CA ALA A 36 -9.89 -13.53 -4.24
C ALA A 36 -9.89 -12.00 -4.38
N THR A 37 -8.84 -11.33 -3.92
CA THR A 37 -8.66 -9.88 -4.12
C THR A 37 -8.58 -9.52 -5.60
N ARG A 38 -7.77 -10.26 -6.39
CA ARG A 38 -7.65 -10.10 -7.86
C ARG A 38 -9.00 -10.23 -8.56
N ASP A 39 -9.77 -11.27 -8.22
CA ASP A 39 -11.00 -11.66 -8.93
C ASP A 39 -12.21 -10.82 -8.54
N THR A 40 -12.14 -10.15 -7.39
CA THR A 40 -13.26 -9.36 -6.87
C THR A 40 -13.06 -7.87 -7.13
N TRP A 41 -12.78 -7.08 -6.09
CA TRP A 41 -12.79 -5.63 -6.16
C TRP A 41 -11.62 -5.08 -6.98
N LEU A 42 -10.45 -5.72 -6.93
CA LEU A 42 -9.26 -5.26 -7.65
C LEU A 42 -9.34 -5.56 -9.16
N SER A 43 -10.21 -6.47 -9.60
CA SER A 43 -10.47 -6.68 -11.03
C SER A 43 -11.00 -5.42 -11.72
N ARG A 44 -11.58 -4.49 -10.95
CA ARG A 44 -12.30 -3.29 -11.42
C ARG A 44 -11.45 -2.02 -11.44
N VAL A 45 -10.17 -2.11 -11.08
CA VAL A 45 -9.25 -0.98 -11.08
C VAL A 45 -8.12 -1.14 -12.10
N THR A 46 -7.60 -0.02 -12.59
CA THR A 46 -6.62 0.06 -13.68
C THR A 46 -5.20 -0.09 -13.15
N HIS A 47 -4.76 0.78 -12.24
CA HIS A 47 -3.39 0.77 -11.73
C HIS A 47 -3.30 -0.07 -10.46
N LYS A 48 -2.84 -1.31 -10.59
CA LYS A 48 -2.79 -2.29 -9.51
C LYS A 48 -1.52 -3.12 -9.51
N TYR A 49 -1.02 -3.41 -8.31
CA TYR A 49 0.14 -4.26 -8.11
C TYR A 49 -0.12 -5.30 -7.03
N PHE A 50 0.40 -6.51 -7.25
CA PHE A 50 0.67 -7.47 -6.19
C PHE A 50 2.18 -7.54 -5.99
N PHE A 51 2.70 -6.98 -4.90
CA PHE A 51 4.12 -7.09 -4.56
C PHE A 51 4.35 -8.31 -3.67
N SER A 52 5.28 -9.15 -4.11
CA SER A 52 5.72 -10.35 -3.39
C SER A 52 7.14 -10.74 -3.80
N SER A 53 7.73 -11.82 -3.29
CA SER A 53 9.08 -12.25 -3.67
C SER A 53 9.11 -13.49 -4.55
N THR A 54 7.98 -14.16 -4.72
CA THR A 54 7.87 -15.40 -5.50
C THR A 54 6.94 -15.17 -6.68
N PRO A 55 7.35 -15.50 -7.92
CA PRO A 55 6.43 -15.42 -9.05
C PRO A 55 5.31 -16.45 -8.90
N TYR A 56 4.13 -16.14 -9.44
CA TYR A 56 3.00 -17.07 -9.44
C TYR A 56 2.21 -16.95 -10.75
N PRO A 57 2.08 -18.01 -11.58
CA PRO A 57 1.47 -17.90 -12.91
C PRO A 57 0.05 -17.34 -12.92
N SER A 58 -0.73 -17.61 -11.86
CA SER A 58 -2.12 -17.19 -11.77
C SER A 58 -2.31 -15.81 -11.14
N LEU A 59 -1.26 -15.07 -10.79
CA LEU A 59 -1.39 -13.72 -10.21
C LEU A 59 -0.33 -12.82 -10.85
N PRO A 60 -0.66 -11.59 -11.29
CA PRO A 60 0.33 -10.67 -11.86
C PRO A 60 1.22 -10.09 -10.75
N VAL A 61 2.08 -10.94 -10.19
CA VAL A 61 3.02 -10.58 -9.11
C VAL A 61 4.17 -9.78 -9.69
N THR A 62 4.38 -8.59 -9.15
CA THR A 62 5.64 -7.87 -9.31
C THR A 62 6.62 -8.34 -8.25
N VAL A 63 7.64 -9.07 -8.68
CA VAL A 63 8.62 -9.70 -7.79
C VAL A 63 9.59 -8.66 -7.24
N ILE A 64 9.68 -8.59 -5.92
CA ILE A 64 10.68 -7.84 -5.16
C ILE A 64 11.78 -8.81 -4.76
N GLU A 65 12.86 -8.81 -5.53
CA GLU A 65 13.99 -9.69 -5.32
C GLU A 65 14.63 -9.51 -3.93
N GLY A 66 14.93 -10.65 -3.30
CA GLY A 66 15.57 -10.70 -1.99
C GLY A 66 14.75 -10.11 -0.84
N ALA A 67 13.43 -9.92 -0.98
CA ALA A 67 12.60 -9.46 0.14
C ALA A 67 12.26 -10.61 1.10
N GLY A 68 11.94 -11.80 0.59
CA GLY A 68 11.55 -12.98 1.37
C GLY A 68 10.03 -13.17 1.41
N GLU A 69 9.52 -14.17 2.15
CA GLU A 69 8.08 -14.48 2.19
C GLU A 69 7.46 -14.50 3.61
N ASN A 70 8.23 -14.07 4.62
CA ASN A 70 7.78 -14.03 6.01
C ASN A 70 7.15 -12.66 6.38
N TYR A 71 6.60 -12.56 7.59
CA TYR A 71 5.99 -11.33 8.10
C TYR A 71 6.93 -10.11 8.02
N MET A 72 8.20 -10.29 8.41
CA MET A 72 9.21 -9.22 8.40
C MET A 72 9.56 -8.72 6.98
N SER A 73 9.45 -9.58 5.97
CA SER A 73 9.68 -9.21 4.57
C SER A 73 8.64 -8.25 4.01
N ASN A 74 7.44 -8.18 4.61
CA ASN A 74 6.32 -7.40 4.08
C ASN A 74 6.67 -5.92 3.94
N MET A 75 7.43 -5.38 4.88
CA MET A 75 7.80 -3.98 4.84
C MET A 75 8.79 -3.69 3.69
N LYS A 76 9.76 -4.58 3.48
CA LYS A 76 10.69 -4.48 2.33
C LYS A 76 9.95 -4.58 0.99
N LYS A 77 8.95 -5.48 0.89
CA LYS A 77 8.06 -5.56 -0.29
C LYS A 77 7.27 -4.28 -0.48
N LEU A 78 6.69 -3.74 0.58
CA LEU A 78 5.87 -2.54 0.53
C LEU A 78 6.67 -1.33 0.03
N TYR A 79 7.80 -1.02 0.64
CA TYR A 79 8.56 0.17 0.29
C TYR A 79 9.28 0.06 -1.05
N LYS A 80 9.87 -1.09 -1.39
CA LYS A 80 10.43 -1.28 -2.73
C LYS A 80 9.33 -1.25 -3.80
N GLY A 81 8.17 -1.85 -3.50
CA GLY A 81 6.98 -1.77 -4.34
C GLY A 81 6.48 -0.34 -4.55
N LEU A 82 6.41 0.46 -3.48
CA LEU A 82 6.10 1.89 -3.54
C LEU A 82 7.04 2.65 -4.48
N LYS A 83 8.35 2.36 -4.46
CA LYS A 83 9.32 2.98 -5.40
C LYS A 83 9.02 2.63 -6.84
N ILE A 84 8.66 1.37 -7.13
CA ILE A 84 8.30 0.92 -8.49
C ILE A 84 7.03 1.65 -8.94
N ALA A 85 5.98 1.61 -8.12
CA ALA A 85 4.71 2.28 -8.38
C ALA A 85 4.90 3.79 -8.60
N TYR A 86 5.70 4.46 -7.77
CA TYR A 86 5.97 5.88 -7.91
C TYR A 86 6.73 6.20 -9.20
N LYS A 87 7.76 5.43 -9.56
CA LYS A 87 8.49 5.67 -10.81
C LYS A 87 7.59 5.58 -12.04
N GLU A 88 6.60 4.70 -12.00
CA GLU A 88 5.67 4.50 -13.11
C GLU A 88 4.54 5.54 -13.13
N HIS A 89 4.07 6.00 -11.95
CA HIS A 89 2.85 6.79 -11.83
C HIS A 89 3.03 8.17 -11.17
N ASN A 90 4.24 8.65 -10.90
CA ASN A 90 4.46 9.95 -10.23
C ASN A 90 3.83 11.16 -10.94
N GLN A 91 3.65 11.09 -12.26
CA GLN A 91 3.03 12.15 -13.05
C GLN A 91 1.51 12.05 -13.16
N THR A 92 0.92 10.90 -12.82
CA THR A 92 -0.50 10.60 -13.07
C THR A 92 -1.27 10.28 -11.80
N ALA A 93 -0.64 9.63 -10.82
CA ALA A 93 -1.27 9.26 -9.56
C ALA A 93 -1.54 10.47 -8.67
N LYS A 94 -2.74 10.52 -8.12
CA LYS A 94 -3.14 11.47 -7.08
C LYS A 94 -3.05 10.83 -5.70
N PHE A 95 -3.27 9.52 -5.61
CA PHE A 95 -3.14 8.77 -4.37
C PHE A 95 -2.51 7.40 -4.58
N TYR A 96 -1.88 6.89 -3.53
CA TYR A 96 -1.37 5.53 -3.45
C TYR A 96 -2.14 4.84 -2.32
N PHE A 97 -2.89 3.78 -2.63
CA PHE A 97 -3.62 2.99 -1.65
C PHE A 97 -2.82 1.74 -1.30
N LEU A 98 -2.52 1.54 -0.02
CA LEU A 98 -1.74 0.41 0.46
C LEU A 98 -2.66 -0.51 1.24
N ALA A 99 -2.68 -1.82 0.93
CA ALA A 99 -3.46 -2.81 1.66
C ALA A 99 -2.86 -4.21 1.60
N GLY A 100 -3.24 -5.06 2.57
CA GLY A 100 -2.97 -6.49 2.53
C GLY A 100 -3.91 -7.21 1.55
N CYS A 101 -3.55 -8.44 1.18
CA CYS A 101 -4.37 -9.27 0.30
C CYS A 101 -5.64 -9.86 0.94
N ASP A 102 -5.87 -9.60 2.23
CA ASP A 102 -7.08 -9.93 3.01
C ASP A 102 -8.05 -8.75 3.16
N THR A 103 -7.77 -7.60 2.54
CA THR A 103 -8.66 -6.44 2.58
C THR A 103 -9.66 -6.47 1.41
N PHE A 104 -10.95 -6.31 1.71
CA PHE A 104 -11.98 -6.04 0.70
C PHE A 104 -12.29 -4.55 0.64
N VAL A 105 -12.40 -3.99 -0.57
CA VAL A 105 -12.61 -2.56 -0.78
C VAL A 105 -13.80 -2.28 -1.69
N ASN A 106 -14.71 -1.42 -1.21
CA ASN A 106 -15.76 -0.85 -2.05
C ASN A 106 -15.22 0.40 -2.77
N VAL A 107 -14.61 0.21 -3.96
CA VAL A 107 -13.92 1.27 -4.72
C VAL A 107 -14.79 2.52 -4.96
N PRO A 108 -16.07 2.42 -5.36
CA PRO A 108 -16.93 3.61 -5.50
C PRO A 108 -17.10 4.42 -4.21
N HIS A 109 -17.29 3.75 -3.06
CA HIS A 109 -17.43 4.43 -1.79
C HIS A 109 -16.11 5.05 -1.32
N LEU A 110 -15.00 4.36 -1.57
CA LEU A 110 -13.65 4.86 -1.32
C LEU A 110 -13.37 6.15 -2.12
N LEU A 111 -13.68 6.16 -3.42
CA LEU A 111 -13.52 7.36 -4.25
C LEU A 111 -14.35 8.53 -3.73
N LYS A 112 -15.56 8.26 -3.22
CA LYS A 112 -16.39 9.29 -2.63
C LYS A 112 -15.74 9.93 -1.42
N ARG A 113 -15.13 9.13 -0.54
CA ARG A 113 -14.44 9.64 0.66
C ARG A 113 -13.23 10.49 0.28
N LEU A 114 -12.54 10.15 -0.81
CA LEU A 114 -11.42 10.95 -1.29
C LEU A 114 -11.82 12.34 -1.77
N ASP A 115 -13.08 12.61 -2.14
CA ASP A 115 -13.54 13.95 -2.56
C ASP A 115 -13.20 15.05 -1.54
N GLU A 116 -13.08 14.71 -0.26
CA GLU A 116 -12.80 15.64 0.83
C GLU A 116 -11.30 16.02 0.93
N PHE A 117 -10.42 15.26 0.27
CA PHE A 117 -8.98 15.39 0.42
C PHE A 117 -8.33 16.03 -0.81
N ASN A 118 -7.27 16.80 -0.56
CA ASN A 118 -6.46 17.39 -1.62
C ASN A 118 -5.13 16.64 -1.75
N HIS A 119 -4.93 15.94 -2.87
CA HIS A 119 -3.72 15.18 -3.15
C HIS A 119 -2.45 16.04 -3.23
N THR A 120 -2.58 17.36 -3.42
CA THR A 120 -1.44 18.30 -3.43
C THR A 120 -0.98 18.70 -2.01
N LYS A 121 -1.64 18.20 -0.96
CA LYS A 121 -1.20 18.32 0.43
C LYS A 121 -0.54 17.01 0.84
N ALA A 122 0.47 17.06 1.70
CA ALA A 122 1.08 15.86 2.27
C ALA A 122 0.12 15.21 3.29
N LEU A 123 -0.50 14.08 2.94
CA LEU A 123 -1.57 13.46 3.72
C LEU A 123 -1.37 11.94 3.83
N VAL A 124 -1.59 11.43 5.05
CA VAL A 124 -1.90 10.03 5.33
C VAL A 124 -3.39 9.95 5.66
N ILE A 125 -4.15 9.08 4.98
CA ILE A 125 -5.61 9.01 5.14
C ILE A 125 -6.03 7.57 5.43
N GLY A 126 -6.79 7.38 6.51
CA GLY A 126 -7.28 6.06 6.93
C GLY A 126 -6.30 5.31 7.82
N GLY A 127 -6.61 4.03 8.06
CA GLY A 127 -5.92 3.20 9.04
C GLY A 127 -6.31 3.54 10.49
N HIS A 128 -6.28 2.52 11.36
CA HIS A 128 -6.38 2.75 12.80
C HIS A 128 -5.05 3.32 13.30
N PRO A 129 -5.03 4.46 14.02
CA PRO A 129 -3.78 5.00 14.54
C PRO A 129 -3.26 4.09 15.66
N PHE A 130 -2.08 3.53 15.43
CA PHE A 130 -1.35 2.80 16.44
C PHE A 130 -0.34 3.72 17.12
N ASN A 131 -0.21 3.58 18.45
CA ASN A 131 0.83 4.23 19.24
C ASN A 131 1.79 3.13 19.72
N TYR A 132 2.85 2.87 18.96
CA TYR A 132 3.91 1.95 19.37
C TYR A 132 5.28 2.62 19.24
N PRO A 133 6.28 2.14 20.01
CA PRO A 133 7.66 2.54 19.82
C PRO A 133 8.09 2.29 18.37
N CYS A 134 8.56 3.33 17.70
CA CYS A 134 9.08 3.23 16.34
C CYS A 134 10.60 3.37 16.36
N PHE A 135 11.31 2.67 15.48
CA PHE A 135 12.75 2.89 15.32
C PHE A 135 13.00 4.27 14.70
N ARG A 136 13.78 5.10 15.38
CA ARG A 136 14.36 6.33 14.81
C ARG A 136 15.65 6.05 14.07
N LYS A 137 16.40 5.03 14.52
CA LYS A 137 17.61 4.45 13.91
C LYS A 137 17.81 3.05 14.49
N LYS A 138 18.73 2.26 13.92
CA LYS A 138 18.98 0.85 14.30
C LYS A 138 19.08 0.58 15.81
N THR A 139 19.54 1.55 16.61
CA THR A 139 19.78 1.41 18.05
C THR A 139 18.87 2.25 18.94
N GLN A 140 17.90 2.98 18.38
CA GLN A 140 17.05 3.90 19.14
C GLN A 140 15.59 3.79 18.72
N THR A 141 14.72 3.53 19.69
CA THR A 141 13.28 3.70 19.54
C THR A 141 12.85 5.11 19.99
N ILE A 142 11.77 5.58 19.42
CA ILE A 142 11.04 6.77 19.84
C ILE A 142 9.62 6.37 20.19
N GLU A 143 9.17 6.86 21.35
CA GLU A 143 7.80 6.68 21.83
C GLU A 143 6.87 7.74 21.22
N GLY A 144 5.57 7.46 21.21
CA GLY A 144 4.55 8.43 20.82
C GLY A 144 4.45 8.71 19.32
N VAL A 145 5.10 7.90 18.47
CA VAL A 145 4.86 7.95 17.02
C VAL A 145 3.54 7.26 16.71
N GLN A 146 2.67 7.98 16.01
CA GLN A 146 1.44 7.42 15.48
C GLN A 146 1.64 6.98 14.04
N TYR A 147 1.20 5.76 13.70
CA TYR A 147 1.20 5.27 12.33
C TYR A 147 -0.11 4.53 12.02
N PRO A 148 -0.55 4.53 10.75
CA PRO A 148 -1.77 3.82 10.37
C PRO A 148 -1.53 2.31 10.41
N SER A 149 -2.47 1.57 11.01
CA SER A 149 -2.59 0.13 10.81
C SER A 149 -2.74 -0.19 9.33
N GLY A 150 -1.93 -1.12 8.82
CA GLY A 150 -1.96 -1.54 7.42
C GLY A 150 -3.15 -2.41 7.04
N GLY A 151 -3.86 -3.01 8.01
CA GLY A 151 -4.88 -4.04 7.74
C GLY A 151 -6.15 -3.54 7.03
N ALA A 152 -6.68 -2.39 7.45
CA ALA A 152 -7.81 -1.75 6.76
C ALA A 152 -7.40 -1.04 5.44
N GLY A 153 -6.09 -0.96 5.22
CA GLY A 153 -5.46 -0.11 4.23
C GLY A 153 -5.49 1.38 4.58
N PHE A 154 -4.61 2.12 3.93
CA PHE A 154 -4.49 3.57 4.07
C PHE A 154 -3.95 4.20 2.78
N PHE A 155 -4.12 5.51 2.65
CA PHE A 155 -3.62 6.27 1.52
C PHE A 155 -2.43 7.13 1.88
N LEU A 156 -1.56 7.29 0.88
CA LEU A 156 -0.63 8.39 0.77
C LEU A 156 -1.09 9.29 -0.37
N SER A 157 -1.09 10.60 -0.17
CA SER A 157 -1.28 11.55 -1.27
C SER A 157 -0.05 11.62 -2.18
N ALA A 158 -0.22 12.08 -3.41
CA ALA A 158 0.87 12.28 -4.36
C ALA A 158 2.01 13.12 -3.76
N THR A 159 1.69 14.26 -3.13
CA THR A 159 2.70 15.12 -2.50
C THR A 159 3.43 14.42 -1.36
N LEU A 160 2.74 13.64 -0.52
CA LEU A 160 3.43 12.89 0.53
C LEU A 160 4.35 11.82 -0.08
N MET A 161 3.89 11.13 -1.11
CA MET A 161 4.69 10.11 -1.78
C MET A 161 5.95 10.71 -2.43
N GLU A 162 5.84 11.88 -3.05
CA GLU A 162 6.98 12.64 -3.60
C GLU A 162 8.00 12.99 -2.51
N MET A 163 7.55 13.45 -1.34
CA MET A 163 8.42 13.76 -0.20
C MET A 163 9.09 12.51 0.38
N MET A 164 8.40 11.37 0.38
CA MET A 164 8.89 10.11 0.92
C MET A 164 9.87 9.42 -0.04
N TYR A 165 9.59 9.43 -1.34
CA TYR A 165 10.33 8.68 -2.36
C TYR A 165 11.87 8.76 -2.24
N PRO A 166 12.51 9.95 -2.14
CA PRO A 166 13.98 10.03 -2.05
C PRO A 166 14.53 9.45 -0.74
N LYS A 167 13.71 9.33 0.31
CA LYS A 167 14.09 8.84 1.64
C LYS A 167 13.95 7.32 1.79
N ILE A 168 13.16 6.68 0.93
CA ILE A 168 12.86 5.25 1.07
C ILE A 168 14.14 4.41 0.99
N GLU A 169 15.00 4.66 0.01
CA GLU A 169 16.22 3.86 -0.15
C GLU A 169 17.16 4.03 1.05
N GLN A 170 17.36 5.28 1.46
CA GLN A 170 18.21 5.62 2.59
C GLN A 170 17.74 4.91 3.87
N PHE A 171 16.42 4.90 4.12
CA PHE A 171 15.84 4.19 5.26
C PHE A 171 16.22 2.69 5.26
N PHE A 172 16.22 2.01 4.12
CA PHE A 172 16.62 0.59 4.06
C PHE A 172 18.10 0.33 4.28
N GLN A 173 18.95 1.25 3.83
CA GLN A 173 20.40 1.10 3.94
C GLN A 173 20.87 1.44 5.36
N ASP A 174 20.37 2.55 5.90
CA ASP A 174 20.92 3.17 7.10
C ASP A 174 20.14 2.79 8.37
N GLU A 175 18.82 2.68 8.28
CA GLU A 175 17.93 2.66 9.45
C GLU A 175 17.20 1.33 9.65
N TRP A 176 16.97 0.55 8.58
CA TRP A 176 16.21 -0.69 8.66
C TRP A 176 16.87 -1.67 9.64
N PRO A 177 16.12 -2.17 10.65
CA PRO A 177 16.68 -3.09 11.63
C PRO A 177 17.08 -4.39 10.94
N THR A 178 18.35 -4.77 11.10
CA THR A 178 18.90 -5.95 10.42
C THR A 178 18.60 -7.25 11.15
N GLU A 179 18.38 -7.25 12.48
CA GLU A 179 18.46 -8.50 13.25
C GLU A 179 17.59 -8.62 14.53
N LYS A 180 16.61 -7.75 14.78
CA LYS A 180 15.69 -7.97 15.92
C LYS A 180 14.25 -8.01 15.46
N SER A 181 13.61 -9.16 15.68
CA SER A 181 12.16 -9.31 15.57
C SER A 181 11.51 -8.33 16.54
N PRO A 182 10.83 -7.26 16.07
CA PRO A 182 10.09 -6.39 16.97
C PRO A 182 8.79 -7.05 17.45
N TYR A 183 8.43 -8.20 16.86
CA TYR A 183 7.22 -8.97 17.16
C TYR A 183 7.62 -10.43 17.35
N ASN A 184 7.35 -10.96 18.55
CA ASN A 184 7.20 -12.40 18.73
C ASN A 184 5.72 -12.67 18.49
N ASP A 185 5.41 -13.29 17.35
CA ASP A 185 4.10 -13.89 17.13
C ASP A 185 4.08 -15.31 17.75
#